data_AF-A0A2T0SJ81-F1
#
_entry.id   AF-A0A2T0SJ81-F1
#
_cell.length_a   1.000
_cell.length_b   1.000
_cell.length_c   1.000
_cell.angle_alpha   90.00
_cell.angle_beta   90.00
_cell.angle_gamma   90.00
#
_symmetry.space_group_name_H-M   'P 1'
#
loop_
_entity.id
_entity.type
_entity.pdbx_description
1 polymer ?
#
loop_
_entity_poly.entity_id
_entity_poly.type
_entity_poly.pdbx_seq_one_letter_code
_entity_poly.pdbx_strand_id
1 'polypeptide(L)'
;MPRLPDSGTRSVTVLARVADGRAAELRKALHGIGTPFAHVPGVHFARLVVVEHAVAQTRPAVWGRRARLLDLVVHGGRAPRPDDLPHPYLLMTATVDGPAERFFAGLRALGPEADAIWGHCAGYPGHERAEDFVRFFADRSERADYTFGGAPDGTVAELRDAVALRRRLAALAAAGDRGRIPPLTFSARPPAPVRAPGRSPLPLDDIQGMVLRGYGHHHAATHLFLRFTDRPAARAWLAAVAPRVTSAADVQERPNRALHLGLSHDGLAALGVDGLDRFPEEFRAGMAAREPALSPGRATEPWTAPFTGTEGVHAVLMVSATNPDILGAVVRELRAGVTAAGGVEITGTSEGRRLREPGGTFIEHFGFADGLSTPLVEGYDRGAPEDLLPPGEFVLGLPDVDGDRAGRELPADLVRHGSFLVYRKLEQDVAAFRETVAAVAGHFAGGAGDAAAALVGRGRDGRTLDGCPVASHVRRANPLDTLPGGRKLSRRHLMLRRGIPYGPYLPEGEPDDGRERGLLFLAVVGDIRRQFEFVQTEWMADGNVFGRGGEQDVFTTAGGPHARVLVEGESPVHVPVRRPLVTCRGGEYFLLPGLAALRSLT
;
A
#
# COMPACT_ATOMS: atom_id res chain seq x y z
N MET A 1 2.07 -22.38 -48.76
CA MET A 1 2.31 -22.91 -47.40
C MET A 1 1.00 -23.44 -46.85
N PRO A 2 0.98 -24.61 -46.20
CA PRO A 2 -0.23 -25.14 -45.58
C PRO A 2 -0.65 -24.21 -44.44
N ARG A 3 -1.96 -23.96 -44.31
CA ARG A 3 -2.52 -23.28 -43.15
C ARG A 3 -2.17 -24.12 -41.92
N LEU A 4 -1.55 -23.48 -40.92
CA LEU A 4 -1.41 -24.08 -39.59
C LEU A 4 -2.81 -24.46 -39.08
N PRO A 5 -2.97 -25.60 -38.39
CA PRO A 5 -4.25 -25.98 -37.79
C PRO A 5 -4.65 -24.90 -36.79
N ASP A 6 -5.91 -24.48 -36.87
CA ASP A 6 -6.57 -23.64 -35.88
C ASP A 6 -6.32 -24.28 -34.50
N SER A 7 -5.54 -23.64 -33.62
CA SER A 7 -5.06 -24.26 -32.37
C SER A 7 -6.17 -24.46 -31.33
N GLY A 8 -7.44 -24.35 -31.74
CA GLY A 8 -8.60 -24.93 -31.07
C GLY A 8 -9.04 -24.28 -29.77
N THR A 9 -8.19 -23.54 -29.07
CA THR A 9 -8.51 -23.03 -27.73
C THR A 9 -9.41 -21.78 -27.79
N ARG A 10 -10.48 -21.77 -27.00
CA ARG A 10 -11.53 -20.74 -26.97
C ARG A 10 -11.85 -20.31 -25.55
N SER A 11 -12.14 -19.02 -25.36
CA SER A 11 -12.72 -18.50 -24.12
C SER A 11 -14.23 -18.66 -24.11
N VAL A 12 -14.74 -19.20 -23.01
CA VAL A 12 -16.16 -19.46 -22.78
C VAL A 12 -16.58 -18.72 -21.52
N THR A 13 -17.65 -17.93 -21.63
CA THR A 13 -18.28 -17.26 -20.50
C THR A 13 -19.73 -17.71 -20.40
N VAL A 14 -20.15 -18.18 -19.23
CA VAL A 14 -21.53 -18.58 -18.94
C VAL A 14 -22.05 -17.78 -17.75
N LEU A 15 -23.26 -17.26 -17.86
CA LEU A 15 -23.92 -16.49 -16.82
C LEU A 15 -25.28 -17.13 -16.47
N ALA A 16 -25.36 -17.79 -15.32
CA ALA A 16 -26.57 -18.50 -14.89
C ALA A 16 -27.25 -17.80 -13.70
N ARG A 17 -28.51 -17.40 -13.84
CA ARG A 17 -29.26 -16.81 -12.71
C ARG A 17 -29.31 -17.80 -11.54
N VAL A 18 -28.97 -17.35 -10.35
CA VAL A 18 -29.13 -18.11 -9.11
C VAL A 18 -30.60 -18.08 -8.69
N ALA A 19 -31.13 -19.22 -8.26
CA ALA A 19 -32.49 -19.32 -7.75
C ALA A 19 -32.67 -18.48 -6.48
N ASP A 20 -33.87 -17.95 -6.28
CA ASP A 20 -34.15 -17.01 -5.20
C ASP A 20 -33.86 -17.66 -3.83
N GLY A 21 -33.13 -16.95 -2.96
CA GLY A 21 -32.71 -17.44 -1.65
C GLY A 21 -31.53 -18.43 -1.64
N ARG A 22 -31.01 -18.88 -2.80
CA ARG A 22 -29.98 -19.94 -2.88
C ARG A 22 -28.54 -19.45 -2.99
N ALA A 23 -28.32 -18.14 -3.11
CA ALA A 23 -26.99 -17.55 -3.34
C ALA A 23 -26.00 -17.75 -2.17
N ALA A 24 -26.48 -17.80 -0.93
CA ALA A 24 -25.62 -18.05 0.24
C ALA A 24 -25.12 -19.50 0.28
N GLU A 25 -26.00 -20.44 -0.03
CA GLU A 25 -25.68 -21.87 -0.08
C GLU A 25 -24.69 -22.17 -1.22
N LEU A 26 -24.91 -21.57 -2.40
CA LEU A 26 -24.01 -21.69 -3.53
C LEU A 26 -22.59 -21.21 -3.21
N ARG A 27 -22.43 -20.06 -2.55
CA ARG A 27 -21.11 -19.56 -2.14
C ARG A 27 -20.41 -20.50 -1.16
N LYS A 28 -21.16 -21.10 -0.23
CA LYS A 28 -20.63 -22.10 0.71
C LYS A 28 -20.18 -23.36 -0.02
N ALA A 29 -20.96 -23.82 -1.01
CA ALA A 29 -20.59 -24.95 -1.85
C ALA A 29 -19.27 -24.67 -2.60
N LEU A 30 -19.13 -23.48 -3.21
CA LEU A 30 -17.92 -23.10 -3.96
C LEU A 30 -16.65 -23.00 -3.10
N HIS A 31 -16.74 -22.61 -1.82
CA HIS A 31 -15.58 -22.59 -0.92
C HIS A 31 -15.11 -24.00 -0.49
N GLY A 32 -16.00 -24.99 -0.50
CA GLY A 32 -15.69 -26.37 -0.11
C GLY A 32 -15.22 -27.26 -1.27
N ILE A 33 -15.42 -26.81 -2.51
CA ILE A 33 -15.05 -27.54 -3.72
C ILE A 33 -13.66 -27.04 -4.15
N GLY A 34 -12.69 -27.96 -4.28
CA GLY A 34 -11.30 -27.65 -4.61
C GLY A 34 -11.11 -27.12 -6.05
N THR A 35 -10.43 -27.88 -6.91
CA THR A 35 -10.23 -27.54 -8.33
C THR A 35 -11.11 -28.43 -9.22
N PRO A 36 -12.45 -28.24 -9.25
CA PRO A 36 -13.38 -29.20 -9.84
C PRO A 36 -13.09 -29.44 -11.34
N PHE A 37 -12.62 -28.40 -12.03
CA PHE A 37 -12.31 -28.46 -13.46
C PHE A 37 -11.01 -29.19 -13.81
N ALA A 38 -10.17 -29.56 -12.84
CA ALA A 38 -8.89 -30.22 -13.09
C ALA A 38 -9.02 -31.57 -13.82
N HIS A 39 -10.19 -32.21 -13.72
CA HIS A 39 -10.49 -33.51 -14.34
C HIS A 39 -11.42 -33.39 -15.56
N VAL A 40 -11.81 -32.18 -15.96
CA VAL A 40 -12.66 -31.94 -17.13
C VAL A 40 -11.75 -31.85 -18.37
N PRO A 41 -11.90 -32.77 -19.36
CA PRO A 41 -11.00 -32.81 -20.51
C PRO A 41 -11.00 -31.52 -21.32
N GLY A 42 -9.81 -31.03 -21.68
CA GLY A 42 -9.63 -29.86 -22.54
C GLY A 42 -9.88 -28.52 -21.85
N VAL A 43 -9.84 -28.45 -20.51
CA VAL A 43 -9.96 -27.19 -19.75
C VAL A 43 -8.57 -26.77 -19.24
N HIS A 44 -8.10 -25.61 -19.69
CA HIS A 44 -6.79 -25.04 -19.26
C HIS A 44 -6.93 -24.15 -18.03
N PHE A 45 -8.02 -23.42 -17.96
CA PHE A 45 -8.34 -22.53 -16.86
C PHE A 45 -9.85 -22.41 -16.74
N ALA A 46 -10.38 -22.46 -15.52
CA ALA A 46 -11.79 -22.18 -15.27
C ALA A 46 -11.98 -21.55 -13.89
N ARG A 47 -12.92 -20.62 -13.82
CA ARG A 47 -13.25 -19.85 -12.62
C ARG A 47 -14.76 -19.75 -12.47
N LEU A 48 -15.25 -19.88 -11.24
CA LEU A 48 -16.64 -19.66 -10.86
C LEU A 48 -16.74 -18.50 -9.87
N VAL A 49 -17.67 -17.58 -10.11
CA VAL A 49 -17.94 -16.42 -9.25
C VAL A 49 -19.44 -16.15 -9.22
N VAL A 50 -20.03 -15.92 -8.05
CA VAL A 50 -21.39 -15.38 -7.98
C VAL A 50 -21.32 -13.86 -8.12
N VAL A 51 -21.95 -13.32 -9.17
CA VAL A 51 -22.03 -11.89 -9.51
C VAL A 51 -23.45 -11.38 -9.32
N GLU A 52 -23.59 -10.24 -8.64
CA GLU A 52 -24.89 -9.57 -8.41
C GLU A 52 -24.92 -8.17 -9.08
N HIS A 53 -23.85 -7.82 -9.79
CA HIS A 53 -23.64 -6.53 -10.45
C HIS A 53 -22.98 -6.76 -11.82
N ALA A 54 -23.36 -5.98 -12.84
CA ALA A 54 -22.90 -6.16 -14.23
C ALA A 54 -21.39 -5.91 -14.43
N VAL A 55 -20.75 -5.23 -13.48
CA VAL A 55 -19.29 -5.12 -13.38
C VAL A 55 -18.83 -6.07 -12.28
N ALA A 56 -18.07 -7.09 -12.65
CA ALA A 56 -17.55 -8.10 -11.74
C ALA A 56 -16.55 -7.49 -10.74
N GLN A 57 -17.06 -6.89 -9.67
CA GLN A 57 -16.30 -6.55 -8.48
C GLN A 57 -16.27 -7.79 -7.57
N THR A 58 -15.10 -8.39 -7.44
CA THR A 58 -14.81 -9.46 -6.48
C THR A 58 -15.05 -8.95 -5.06
N ARG A 59 -16.04 -9.52 -4.35
CA ARG A 59 -16.23 -9.37 -2.90
C ARG A 59 -15.97 -10.69 -2.17
N PRO A 60 -15.22 -10.71 -1.06
CA PRO A 60 -15.41 -11.67 0.03
C PRO A 60 -16.38 -11.11 1.07
N ALA A 61 -17.24 -11.98 1.60
CA ALA A 61 -18.19 -11.66 2.66
C ALA A 61 -17.50 -11.68 4.03
N VAL A 62 -17.67 -10.64 4.86
CA VAL A 62 -18.30 -10.62 6.21
C VAL A 62 -18.38 -9.13 6.65
N TRP A 63 -19.49 -8.75 7.30
CA TRP A 63 -19.78 -7.47 8.02
C TRP A 63 -20.58 -6.38 7.27
N GLY A 64 -21.80 -6.17 7.76
CA GLY A 64 -22.78 -5.20 7.26
C GLY A 64 -22.44 -3.73 7.51
N ARG A 65 -23.22 -2.87 6.84
CA ARG A 65 -23.27 -1.39 6.90
C ARG A 65 -21.98 -0.60 6.57
N ARG A 66 -20.78 -1.20 6.58
CA ARG A 66 -19.51 -0.51 6.24
C ARG A 66 -19.20 -0.41 4.74
N ALA A 67 -19.85 -1.19 3.88
CA ALA A 67 -19.59 -1.18 2.44
C ALA A 67 -20.02 0.10 1.69
N ARG A 68 -20.81 0.98 2.33
CA ARG A 68 -21.04 2.35 1.82
C ARG A 68 -19.78 3.23 1.87
N LEU A 69 -18.78 2.83 2.66
CA LEU A 69 -17.61 3.66 2.93
C LEU A 69 -16.48 3.45 1.90
N LEU A 70 -16.32 2.26 1.32
CA LEU A 70 -15.22 2.04 0.37
C LEU A 70 -15.44 2.68 -1.01
N ASP A 71 -16.67 2.75 -1.51
CA ASP A 71 -17.01 3.56 -2.70
C ASP A 71 -16.85 5.07 -2.44
N LEU A 72 -17.05 5.49 -1.19
CA LEU A 72 -16.79 6.88 -0.76
C LEU A 72 -15.29 7.18 -0.70
N VAL A 73 -14.48 6.17 -0.39
CA VAL A 73 -13.04 6.27 -0.13
C VAL A 73 -12.19 6.15 -1.40
N VAL A 74 -12.60 5.35 -2.39
CA VAL A 74 -11.82 5.17 -3.63
C VAL A 74 -12.11 6.26 -4.67
N HIS A 75 -13.32 6.83 -4.67
CA HIS A 75 -13.79 7.72 -5.75
C HIS A 75 -14.29 9.10 -5.30
N GLY A 76 -14.11 9.50 -4.04
CA GLY A 76 -14.34 10.88 -3.61
C GLY A 76 -15.74 11.42 -3.99
N GLY A 77 -16.78 10.92 -3.34
CA GLY A 77 -18.02 11.67 -3.13
C GLY A 77 -18.76 12.23 -4.37
N ARG A 78 -19.17 11.38 -5.31
CA ARG A 78 -20.44 11.55 -6.04
C ARG A 78 -20.91 10.19 -6.53
N ALA A 79 -22.10 9.78 -6.11
CA ALA A 79 -22.68 8.47 -6.45
C ALA A 79 -22.87 8.29 -7.96
N PRO A 80 -22.22 7.31 -8.62
CA PRO A 80 -22.72 6.71 -9.84
C PRO A 80 -23.64 5.55 -9.43
N ARG A 81 -24.90 5.56 -9.88
CA ARG A 81 -25.79 4.41 -9.67
C ARG A 81 -25.19 3.18 -10.37
N PRO A 82 -24.97 2.04 -9.71
CA PRO A 82 -24.67 0.79 -10.39
C PRO A 82 -25.94 0.26 -11.05
N ASP A 83 -25.82 -0.24 -12.27
CA ASP A 83 -26.83 -1.13 -12.86
C ASP A 83 -26.79 -2.46 -12.09
N ASP A 84 -27.57 -2.54 -11.02
CA ASP A 84 -27.78 -3.78 -10.28
C ASP A 84 -28.37 -4.83 -11.21
N LEU A 85 -27.79 -6.04 -11.20
CA LEU A 85 -28.44 -7.14 -11.88
C LEU A 85 -29.72 -7.48 -11.09
N PRO A 86 -30.85 -7.72 -11.76
CA PRO A 86 -32.12 -7.96 -11.07
C PRO A 86 -32.10 -9.19 -10.17
N HIS A 87 -31.11 -10.06 -10.36
CA HIS A 87 -30.89 -11.28 -9.61
C HIS A 87 -29.38 -11.55 -9.43
N PRO A 88 -28.98 -12.37 -8.46
CA PRO A 88 -27.65 -12.97 -8.45
C PRO A 88 -27.48 -13.91 -9.64
N TYR A 89 -26.29 -13.96 -10.22
CA TYR A 89 -25.89 -14.86 -11.29
C TYR A 89 -24.61 -15.59 -10.90
N LEU A 90 -24.46 -16.85 -11.27
CA LEU A 90 -23.20 -17.58 -11.28
C LEU A 90 -22.52 -17.35 -12.63
N LEU A 91 -21.40 -16.63 -12.60
CA LEU A 91 -20.48 -16.41 -13.71
C LEU A 91 -19.44 -17.53 -13.73
N MET A 92 -19.37 -18.26 -14.84
CA MET A 92 -18.29 -19.18 -15.16
C MET A 92 -17.46 -18.60 -16.30
N THR A 93 -16.15 -18.49 -16.12
CA THR A 93 -15.22 -18.20 -17.23
C THR A 93 -14.26 -19.36 -17.38
N ALA A 94 -14.05 -19.81 -18.61
CA ALA A 94 -13.15 -20.93 -18.90
C ALA A 94 -12.40 -20.73 -20.21
N THR A 95 -11.19 -21.28 -20.29
CA THR A 95 -10.40 -21.40 -21.51
C THR A 95 -10.29 -22.89 -21.86
N VAL A 96 -10.84 -23.27 -23.02
CA VAL A 96 -11.11 -24.68 -23.34
C VAL A 96 -10.71 -25.03 -24.77
N ASP A 97 -10.37 -26.29 -25.02
CA ASP A 97 -10.04 -26.78 -26.36
C ASP A 97 -11.29 -27.16 -27.15
N GLY A 98 -11.35 -26.67 -28.38
CA GLY A 98 -12.39 -26.95 -29.34
C GLY A 98 -13.70 -26.17 -29.08
N PRO A 99 -14.81 -26.62 -29.66
CA PRO A 99 -16.11 -25.95 -29.55
C PRO A 99 -16.67 -26.01 -28.11
N ALA A 100 -17.34 -24.93 -27.69
CA ALA A 100 -17.86 -24.76 -26.33
C ALA A 100 -18.88 -25.86 -25.94
N GLU A 101 -19.60 -26.39 -26.92
CA GLU A 101 -20.56 -27.48 -26.78
C GLU A 101 -19.90 -28.77 -26.28
N ARG A 102 -18.65 -29.05 -26.70
CA ARG A 102 -17.88 -30.19 -26.18
C ARG A 102 -17.49 -29.98 -24.72
N PHE A 103 -17.09 -28.76 -24.37
CA PHE A 103 -16.80 -28.39 -22.98
C PHE A 103 -18.05 -28.54 -22.10
N PHE A 104 -19.21 -28.04 -22.53
CA PHE A 104 -20.47 -28.18 -21.79
C PHE A 104 -20.89 -29.63 -21.61
N ALA A 105 -20.69 -30.49 -22.62
CA ALA A 105 -20.91 -31.93 -22.46
C ALA A 105 -19.92 -32.55 -21.46
N GLY A 106 -18.66 -32.10 -21.47
CA GLY A 106 -17.59 -32.54 -20.57
C GLY A 106 -17.83 -32.18 -19.10
N LEU A 107 -18.52 -31.06 -18.81
CA LEU A 107 -18.90 -30.66 -17.44
C LEU A 107 -19.75 -31.71 -16.72
N ARG A 108 -20.39 -32.64 -17.43
CA ARG A 108 -21.12 -33.76 -16.82
C ARG A 108 -20.21 -34.74 -16.08
N ALA A 109 -18.91 -34.78 -16.40
CA ALA A 109 -17.93 -35.59 -15.69
C ALA A 109 -17.78 -35.21 -14.21
N LEU A 110 -18.21 -34.00 -13.82
CA LEU A 110 -18.28 -33.56 -12.43
C LEU A 110 -19.33 -34.33 -11.61
N GLY A 111 -20.30 -35.00 -12.26
CA GLY A 111 -21.28 -35.84 -11.59
C GLY A 111 -22.09 -35.07 -10.53
N PRO A 112 -22.23 -35.61 -9.30
CA PRO A 112 -22.90 -34.93 -8.19
C PRO A 112 -22.31 -33.55 -7.83
N GLU A 113 -21.04 -33.27 -8.16
CA GLU A 113 -20.45 -31.95 -7.92
C GLU A 113 -21.06 -30.89 -8.85
N ALA A 114 -21.46 -31.25 -10.07
CA ALA A 114 -22.20 -30.33 -10.94
C ALA A 114 -23.55 -29.95 -10.31
N ASP A 115 -24.24 -30.89 -9.68
CA ASP A 115 -25.50 -30.60 -8.99
C ASP A 115 -25.29 -29.75 -7.73
N ALA A 116 -24.17 -29.95 -7.02
CA ALA A 116 -23.79 -29.11 -5.88
C ALA A 116 -23.48 -27.66 -6.27
N ILE A 117 -23.04 -27.41 -7.51
CA ILE A 117 -22.74 -26.07 -8.04
C ILE A 117 -23.97 -25.47 -8.70
N TRP A 118 -24.45 -26.08 -9.78
CA TRP A 118 -25.51 -25.51 -10.61
C TRP A 118 -26.92 -25.84 -10.12
N GLY A 119 -27.10 -26.76 -9.17
CA GLY A 119 -28.39 -27.02 -8.50
C GLY A 119 -28.94 -25.82 -7.73
N HIS A 120 -28.13 -24.79 -7.50
CA HIS A 120 -28.58 -23.51 -6.96
C HIS A 120 -29.01 -22.50 -8.03
N CYS A 121 -28.87 -22.82 -9.33
CA CYS A 121 -29.22 -21.95 -10.44
C CYS A 121 -30.65 -22.20 -10.97
N ALA A 122 -31.35 -21.14 -11.32
CA ALA A 122 -32.70 -21.18 -11.83
C ALA A 122 -32.77 -21.92 -13.18
N GLY A 123 -33.58 -22.97 -13.23
CA GLY A 123 -33.78 -23.80 -14.42
C GLY A 123 -32.67 -24.82 -14.70
N TYR A 124 -31.77 -25.07 -13.74
CA TYR A 124 -30.77 -26.14 -13.88
C TYR A 124 -31.45 -27.53 -13.92
N PRO A 125 -31.13 -28.38 -14.91
CA PRO A 125 -31.86 -29.62 -15.12
C PRO A 125 -31.32 -30.82 -14.32
N GLY A 126 -30.16 -30.72 -13.68
CA GLY A 126 -29.43 -31.88 -13.15
C GLY A 126 -28.49 -32.48 -14.20
N HIS A 127 -27.35 -33.02 -13.75
CA HIS A 127 -26.28 -33.52 -14.63
C HIS A 127 -26.66 -34.81 -15.39
N GLU A 128 -27.65 -35.56 -14.91
CA GLU A 128 -28.10 -36.82 -15.53
C GLU A 128 -28.83 -36.59 -16.87
N ARG A 129 -29.49 -35.45 -17.05
CA ARG A 129 -30.23 -35.11 -18.28
C ARG A 129 -29.31 -34.45 -19.32
N ALA A 130 -28.60 -35.29 -20.07
CA ALA A 130 -27.52 -34.89 -20.98
C ALA A 130 -27.84 -33.70 -21.90
N GLU A 131 -28.93 -33.79 -22.67
CA GLU A 131 -29.29 -32.78 -23.67
C GLU A 131 -29.75 -31.48 -23.03
N ASP A 132 -30.59 -31.57 -21.98
CA ASP A 132 -31.06 -30.41 -21.22
C ASP A 132 -29.89 -29.70 -20.52
N PHE A 133 -28.92 -30.46 -20.01
CA PHE A 133 -27.73 -29.94 -19.32
C PHE A 133 -26.86 -29.14 -20.27
N VAL A 134 -26.50 -29.67 -21.44
CA VAL A 134 -25.70 -28.92 -22.43
C VAL A 134 -26.45 -27.67 -22.89
N ARG A 135 -27.76 -27.78 -23.15
CA ARG A 135 -28.60 -26.64 -23.54
C ARG A 135 -28.65 -25.55 -22.47
N PHE A 136 -28.72 -25.93 -21.19
CA PHE A 136 -28.69 -24.98 -20.08
C PHE A 136 -27.48 -24.04 -20.13
N PHE A 137 -26.27 -24.56 -20.39
CA PHE A 137 -25.05 -23.76 -20.52
C PHE A 137 -24.97 -23.00 -21.84
N ALA A 138 -25.35 -23.63 -22.95
CA ALA A 138 -25.31 -23.00 -24.27
C ALA A 138 -26.21 -21.76 -24.33
N ASP A 139 -27.45 -21.85 -23.83
CA ASP A 139 -28.43 -20.76 -23.79
C ASP A 139 -27.99 -19.59 -22.88
N ARG A 140 -27.02 -19.83 -21.99
CA ARG A 140 -26.49 -18.88 -21.01
C ARG A 140 -25.06 -18.46 -21.32
N SER A 141 -24.55 -18.86 -22.47
CA SER A 141 -23.19 -18.57 -22.90
C SER A 141 -23.16 -17.35 -23.82
N GLU A 142 -22.26 -16.42 -23.53
CA GLU A 142 -21.98 -15.26 -24.39
C GLU A 142 -20.57 -15.38 -24.97
N ARG A 143 -20.39 -14.93 -26.21
CA ARG A 143 -19.07 -14.95 -26.88
C ARG A 143 -18.23 -13.76 -26.40
N ALA A 144 -17.41 -13.98 -25.38
CA ALA A 144 -16.43 -13.00 -24.92
C ALA A 144 -15.09 -13.18 -25.65
N ASP A 145 -14.75 -12.26 -26.56
CA ASP A 145 -13.46 -12.26 -27.30
C ASP A 145 -12.34 -11.52 -26.51
N TYR A 146 -12.25 -11.74 -25.20
CA TYR A 146 -11.17 -11.18 -24.36
C TYR A 146 -10.25 -12.30 -23.86
N THR A 147 -9.05 -12.39 -24.42
CA THR A 147 -7.95 -13.23 -23.89
C THR A 147 -7.04 -12.40 -23.00
N PHE A 148 -6.88 -12.82 -21.74
CA PHE A 148 -5.73 -12.47 -20.90
C PHE A 148 -4.69 -13.59 -21.06
N GLY A 149 -3.56 -13.26 -21.65
CA GLY A 149 -2.42 -14.16 -21.75
C GLY A 149 -1.19 -13.39 -22.20
N GLY A 150 -0.17 -13.33 -21.33
CA GLY A 150 1.19 -13.01 -21.78
C GLY A 150 1.61 -14.06 -22.82
N ALA A 151 2.35 -13.65 -23.84
CA ALA A 151 2.89 -14.54 -24.85
C ALA A 151 4.31 -14.96 -24.43
N PRO A 152 4.50 -16.07 -23.70
CA PRO A 152 5.82 -16.51 -23.28
C PRO A 152 6.73 -16.93 -24.46
N ASP A 153 6.16 -17.22 -25.63
CA ASP A 153 6.89 -17.75 -26.79
C ASP A 153 6.88 -16.84 -28.04
N GLY A 154 6.41 -15.60 -27.92
CA GLY A 154 6.33 -14.67 -29.06
C GLY A 154 7.69 -14.08 -29.43
N THR A 155 8.07 -14.13 -30.71
CA THR A 155 9.33 -13.50 -31.14
C THR A 155 9.24 -11.97 -31.07
N VAL A 156 10.38 -11.28 -30.92
CA VAL A 156 10.44 -9.81 -30.82
C VAL A 156 9.82 -9.11 -32.04
N ALA A 157 9.86 -9.75 -33.22
CA ALA A 157 9.22 -9.25 -34.43
C ALA A 157 7.68 -9.32 -34.32
N GLU A 158 7.13 -10.43 -33.85
CA GLU A 158 5.69 -10.63 -33.68
C GLU A 158 5.11 -9.72 -32.59
N LEU A 159 5.86 -9.49 -31.51
CA LEU A 159 5.48 -8.52 -30.49
C LEU A 159 5.50 -7.07 -31.02
N ARG A 160 6.47 -6.71 -31.87
CA ARG A 160 6.51 -5.39 -32.52
C ARG A 160 5.38 -5.21 -33.52
N ASP A 161 5.02 -6.24 -34.27
CA ASP A 161 3.91 -6.21 -35.23
C ASP A 161 2.55 -6.17 -34.53
N ALA A 162 2.36 -6.89 -33.42
CA ALA A 162 1.16 -6.81 -32.59
C ALA A 162 0.99 -5.41 -31.95
N VAL A 163 2.09 -4.81 -31.46
CA VAL A 163 2.08 -3.43 -30.96
C VAL A 163 1.82 -2.42 -32.09
N ALA A 164 2.37 -2.63 -33.28
CA ALA A 164 2.13 -1.78 -34.44
C ALA A 164 0.70 -1.92 -34.99
N LEU A 165 0.09 -3.10 -34.91
CA LEU A 165 -1.31 -3.34 -35.28
C LEU A 165 -2.25 -2.69 -34.25
N ARG A 166 -1.96 -2.81 -32.95
CA ARG A 166 -2.69 -2.10 -31.88
C ARG A 166 -2.66 -0.58 -32.06
N ARG A 167 -1.50 -0.01 -32.44
CA ARG A 167 -1.36 1.43 -32.74
C ARG A 167 -2.15 1.83 -34.00
N ARG A 168 -2.16 0.99 -35.03
CA ARG A 168 -2.95 1.21 -36.25
C ARG A 168 -4.46 1.12 -36.01
N LEU A 169 -4.92 0.20 -35.16
CA LEU A 169 -6.32 0.05 -34.79
C LEU A 169 -6.80 1.16 -33.85
N ALA A 170 -5.96 1.65 -32.94
CA ALA A 170 -6.25 2.85 -32.15
C ALA A 170 -6.37 4.11 -33.03
N ALA A 171 -5.53 4.22 -34.07
CA ALA A 171 -5.65 5.28 -35.07
C ALA A 171 -6.90 5.12 -35.97
N LEU A 172 -7.31 3.88 -36.27
CA LEU A 172 -8.53 3.58 -37.03
C LEU A 172 -9.80 3.90 -36.20
N ALA A 173 -9.79 3.60 -34.90
CA ALA A 173 -10.86 3.95 -33.97
C ALA A 173 -10.99 5.48 -33.79
N ALA A 174 -9.87 6.20 -33.82
CA ALA A 174 -9.87 7.67 -33.84
C ALA A 174 -10.36 8.27 -35.18
N ALA A 175 -10.31 7.50 -36.27
CA ALA A 175 -10.78 7.91 -37.61
C ALA A 175 -12.20 7.42 -37.94
N GLY A 176 -12.73 6.45 -37.18
CA GLY A 176 -13.97 5.73 -37.43
C GLY A 176 -15.26 6.40 -36.96
N ASP A 177 -15.19 7.61 -36.40
CA ASP A 177 -16.37 8.38 -36.05
C ASP A 177 -16.61 9.52 -37.04
N ARG A 178 -17.17 9.20 -38.22
CA ARG A 178 -17.75 10.23 -39.11
C ARG A 178 -19.03 9.75 -39.78
N GLY A 179 -20.10 9.74 -39.00
CA GLY A 179 -21.50 9.84 -39.41
C GLY A 179 -22.20 11.07 -38.81
N ARG A 180 -21.77 12.28 -39.23
CA ARG A 180 -22.41 13.63 -39.23
C ARG A 180 -23.42 14.03 -38.12
N ILE A 181 -22.98 14.97 -37.27
CA ILE A 181 -23.77 16.09 -36.68
C ILE A 181 -23.20 17.44 -37.22
N PRO A 182 -24.02 18.50 -37.46
CA PRO A 182 -23.64 19.77 -38.12
C PRO A 182 -22.73 20.70 -37.27
N PRO A 183 -22.21 21.81 -37.84
CA PRO A 183 -21.03 22.50 -37.32
C PRO A 183 -21.35 23.26 -36.03
N LEU A 184 -20.78 22.79 -34.92
CA LEU A 184 -20.48 23.66 -33.80
C LEU A 184 -19.11 24.27 -34.07
N THR A 185 -19.11 25.58 -34.35
CA THR A 185 -17.91 26.42 -34.27
C THR A 185 -17.38 26.36 -32.84
N PHE A 186 -16.58 25.35 -32.55
CA PHE A 186 -15.58 25.46 -31.51
C PHE A 186 -14.51 26.38 -32.06
N SER A 187 -14.54 27.63 -31.57
CA SER A 187 -13.38 28.49 -31.61
C SER A 187 -12.18 27.65 -31.23
N ALA A 188 -11.30 27.40 -32.21
CA ALA A 188 -9.93 27.04 -31.96
C ALA A 188 -9.25 28.24 -31.30
N ARG A 189 -9.63 28.51 -30.04
CA ARG A 189 -8.55 28.72 -29.11
C ARG A 189 -7.96 27.32 -28.94
N PRO A 190 -6.67 27.11 -29.28
CA PRO A 190 -5.95 26.00 -28.66
C PRO A 190 -6.28 26.06 -27.16
N PRO A 191 -6.18 24.96 -26.37
CA PRO A 191 -6.00 25.19 -24.95
C PRO A 191 -4.95 26.29 -24.90
N ALA A 192 -5.30 27.48 -24.36
CA ALA A 192 -4.28 28.45 -24.05
C ALA A 192 -3.23 27.58 -23.38
N PRO A 193 -1.96 27.59 -23.86
CA PRO A 193 -0.95 26.69 -23.34
C PRO A 193 -1.25 26.64 -21.87
N VAL A 194 -1.50 25.44 -21.31
CA VAL A 194 -1.47 25.38 -19.85
C VAL A 194 -0.06 25.86 -19.62
N ARG A 195 0.07 27.17 -19.35
CA ARG A 195 1.25 27.78 -18.80
C ARG A 195 1.42 26.86 -17.63
N ALA A 196 2.39 25.95 -17.70
CA ALA A 196 2.67 24.98 -16.66
C ALA A 196 2.45 25.74 -15.35
N PRO A 197 1.34 25.49 -14.62
CA PRO A 197 0.58 26.51 -13.87
C PRO A 197 1.55 27.45 -13.20
N GLY A 198 1.84 28.59 -13.84
CA GLY A 198 3.17 29.23 -13.82
C GLY A 198 4.00 28.75 -12.64
N ARG A 199 4.71 27.60 -12.76
CA ARG A 199 5.07 26.72 -11.63
C ARG A 199 5.30 27.57 -10.38
N SER A 200 4.27 27.73 -9.54
CA SER A 200 4.47 28.52 -8.34
C SER A 200 5.56 27.77 -7.59
N PRO A 201 6.71 28.41 -7.30
CA PRO A 201 7.77 27.74 -6.59
C PRO A 201 7.19 27.18 -5.31
N LEU A 202 7.57 25.94 -4.98
CA LEU A 202 7.16 25.34 -3.71
C LEU A 202 7.51 26.30 -2.57
N PRO A 203 6.63 26.51 -1.60
CA PRO A 203 6.86 27.43 -0.49
C PRO A 203 7.82 26.78 0.52
N LEU A 204 9.10 26.65 0.14
CA LEU A 204 10.09 25.88 0.89
C LEU A 204 10.34 26.43 2.30
N ASP A 205 10.19 27.74 2.49
CA ASP A 205 10.28 28.41 3.79
C ASP A 205 9.10 28.08 4.72
N ASP A 206 8.01 27.56 4.17
CA ASP A 206 6.78 27.26 4.90
C ASP A 206 6.54 25.76 5.09
N ILE A 207 7.34 24.90 4.44
CA ILE A 207 7.26 23.44 4.57
C ILE A 207 8.35 23.00 5.55
N GLN A 208 8.02 22.16 6.53
CA GLN A 208 9.05 21.56 7.40
C GLN A 208 10.01 20.68 6.58
N GLY A 209 11.31 20.81 6.82
CA GLY A 209 12.34 20.21 5.96
C GLY A 209 12.24 18.70 5.76
N MET A 210 11.85 17.95 6.80
CA MET A 210 11.72 16.49 6.71
C MET A 210 10.62 16.02 5.74
N VAL A 211 9.64 16.87 5.43
CA VAL A 211 8.56 16.53 4.51
C VAL A 211 9.17 16.22 3.15
N LEU A 212 9.92 17.16 2.57
CA LEU A 212 10.46 17.00 1.22
C LEU A 212 11.80 16.25 1.19
N ARG A 213 12.62 16.30 2.26
CA ARG A 213 13.97 15.71 2.22
C ARG A 213 14.38 15.00 3.50
N GLY A 214 14.99 13.83 3.33
CA GLY A 214 15.64 13.10 4.41
C GLY A 214 17.05 13.63 4.70
N TYR A 215 17.47 13.57 5.96
CA TYR A 215 18.81 13.99 6.39
C TYR A 215 19.80 12.81 6.33
N GLY A 216 20.26 12.52 5.11
CA GLY A 216 21.24 11.46 4.80
C GLY A 216 22.51 11.51 5.65
N HIS A 217 22.96 12.73 5.97
CA HIS A 217 24.19 13.01 6.71
C HIS A 217 24.00 13.10 8.23
N HIS A 218 22.77 13.03 8.74
CA HIS A 218 22.52 12.98 10.18
C HIS A 218 22.64 11.54 10.68
N HIS A 219 23.50 11.33 11.68
CA HIS A 219 23.86 10.00 12.18
C HIS A 219 23.16 9.63 13.49
N ALA A 220 22.58 10.62 14.18
CA ALA A 220 21.84 10.42 15.40
C ALA A 220 20.57 11.28 15.42
N ALA A 221 19.53 10.78 16.07
CA ALA A 221 18.27 11.47 16.29
C ALA A 221 17.72 11.22 17.69
N THR A 222 16.99 12.20 18.22
CA THR A 222 16.23 12.09 19.46
C THR A 222 14.83 12.63 19.21
N HIS A 223 13.83 11.82 19.52
CA HIS A 223 12.42 12.21 19.47
C HIS A 223 11.92 12.38 20.91
N LEU A 224 11.48 13.58 21.26
CA LEU A 224 10.88 13.90 22.56
C LEU A 224 9.37 13.92 22.39
N PHE A 225 8.67 13.07 23.12
CA PHE A 225 7.21 13.02 23.12
C PHE A 225 6.69 13.87 24.26
N LEU A 226 5.67 14.67 23.96
CA LEU A 226 5.21 15.72 24.83
C LEU A 226 3.72 15.59 25.12
N ARG A 227 3.34 16.01 26.31
CA ARG A 227 1.96 16.23 26.72
C ARG A 227 1.82 17.68 27.17
N PHE A 228 0.67 18.26 26.86
CA PHE A 228 0.30 19.63 27.24
C PHE A 228 -0.66 19.55 28.42
N THR A 229 -0.26 20.10 29.57
CA THR A 229 -1.05 20.11 30.80
C THR A 229 -1.69 21.45 31.09
N ASP A 230 -1.16 22.53 30.50
CA ASP A 230 -1.75 23.87 30.53
C ASP A 230 -1.70 24.51 29.13
N ARG A 231 -2.86 25.00 28.65
CA ARG A 231 -2.99 25.51 27.28
C ARG A 231 -2.20 26.80 27.04
N PRO A 232 -2.32 27.85 27.88
CA PRO A 232 -1.49 29.06 27.74
C PRO A 232 0.01 28.77 27.74
N ALA A 233 0.49 27.92 28.66
CA ALA A 233 1.90 27.53 28.72
C ALA A 233 2.34 26.74 27.48
N ALA A 234 1.51 25.81 27.00
CA ALA A 234 1.79 25.05 25.78
C ALA A 234 1.90 25.95 24.54
N ARG A 235 1.00 26.93 24.40
CA ARG A 235 1.06 27.93 23.31
C ARG A 235 2.29 28.82 23.41
N ALA A 236 2.63 29.30 24.61
CA ALA A 236 3.83 30.11 24.83
C ALA A 236 5.12 29.32 24.51
N TRP A 237 5.18 28.05 24.94
CA TRP A 237 6.26 27.14 24.58
C TRP A 237 6.34 26.89 23.07
N LEU A 238 5.19 26.71 22.42
CA LEU A 238 5.10 26.54 20.98
C LEU A 238 5.62 27.79 20.24
N ALA A 239 5.32 28.99 20.74
CA ALA A 239 5.85 30.26 20.23
C ALA A 239 7.38 30.33 20.31
N ALA A 240 7.96 29.80 21.38
CA ALA A 240 9.41 29.77 21.56
C ALA A 240 10.11 28.73 20.65
N VAL A 241 9.45 27.60 20.36
CA VAL A 241 10.05 26.52 19.56
C VAL A 241 9.81 26.69 18.06
N ALA A 242 8.70 27.29 17.64
CA ALA A 242 8.32 27.43 16.23
C ALA A 242 9.39 28.09 15.34
N PRO A 243 10.08 29.18 15.76
CA PRO A 243 11.15 29.79 14.96
C PRO A 243 12.38 28.91 14.78
N ARG A 244 12.52 27.82 15.56
CA ARG A 244 13.66 26.90 15.51
C ARG A 244 13.40 25.70 14.61
N VAL A 245 12.16 25.50 14.15
CA VAL A 245 11.79 24.39 13.26
C VAL A 245 12.44 24.61 11.89
N THR A 246 13.17 23.61 11.42
CA THR A 246 13.90 23.65 10.16
C THR A 246 12.95 23.54 8.98
N SER A 247 12.98 24.51 8.08
CA SER A 247 12.21 24.57 6.84
C SER A 247 12.88 23.77 5.71
N ALA A 248 12.16 23.50 4.62
CA ALA A 248 12.70 22.84 3.44
C ALA A 248 13.69 23.72 2.66
N ALA A 249 13.65 25.03 2.86
CA ALA A 249 14.65 25.96 2.35
C ALA A 249 15.98 25.80 3.10
N ASP A 250 15.94 25.74 4.44
CA ASP A 250 17.14 25.56 5.27
C ASP A 250 17.90 24.27 4.92
N VAL A 251 17.17 23.20 4.56
CA VAL A 251 17.80 21.91 4.21
C VAL A 251 18.73 22.03 2.98
N GLN A 252 18.53 23.01 2.11
CA GLN A 252 19.41 23.24 0.96
C GLN A 252 20.84 23.58 1.39
N GLU A 253 21.02 24.18 2.56
CA GLU A 253 22.33 24.52 3.14
C GLU A 253 23.01 23.32 3.82
N ARG A 254 22.36 22.16 3.86
CA ARG A 254 22.85 20.94 4.52
C ARG A 254 23.23 21.20 5.99
N PRO A 255 22.27 21.65 6.82
CA PRO A 255 22.56 22.03 8.20
C PRO A 255 23.10 20.83 8.99
N ASN A 256 23.91 21.09 10.02
CA ASN A 256 24.50 20.04 10.86
C ASN A 256 23.52 19.47 11.91
N ARG A 257 22.33 20.08 12.02
CA ARG A 257 21.21 19.69 12.86
C ARG A 257 19.90 20.08 12.18
N ALA A 258 18.83 19.40 12.53
CA ALA A 258 17.48 19.78 12.14
C ALA A 258 16.50 19.52 13.28
N LEU A 259 15.47 20.38 13.36
CA LEU A 259 14.39 20.29 14.32
C LEU A 259 13.05 20.27 13.58
N HIS A 260 12.21 19.31 13.91
CA HIS A 260 10.85 19.20 13.39
C HIS A 260 9.85 19.00 14.51
N LEU A 261 8.60 19.38 14.27
CA LEU A 261 7.52 19.27 15.24
C LEU A 261 6.29 18.66 14.57
N GLY A 262 5.77 17.60 15.20
CA GLY A 262 4.46 17.04 14.90
C GLY A 262 3.47 17.24 16.05
N LEU A 263 2.20 17.47 15.74
CA LEU A 263 1.09 17.60 16.67
C LEU A 263 0.07 16.48 16.42
N SER A 264 -0.32 15.72 17.44
CA SER A 264 -1.39 14.74 17.29
C SER A 264 -2.75 15.44 17.27
N HIS A 265 -3.81 14.69 16.98
CA HIS A 265 -5.17 15.21 17.11
C HIS A 265 -5.46 15.74 18.52
N ASP A 266 -5.08 14.97 19.55
CA ASP A 266 -5.29 15.35 20.95
C ASP A 266 -4.42 16.54 21.36
N GLY A 267 -3.23 16.67 20.77
CA GLY A 267 -2.40 17.86 20.93
C GLY A 267 -3.03 19.12 20.35
N LEU A 268 -3.66 19.04 19.18
CA LEU A 268 -4.41 20.16 18.61
C LEU A 268 -5.62 20.52 19.49
N ALA A 269 -6.32 19.52 20.04
CA ALA A 269 -7.41 19.74 20.98
C ALA A 269 -6.94 20.44 22.27
N ALA A 270 -5.81 20.01 22.82
CA ALA A 270 -5.20 20.64 24.00
C ALA A 270 -4.81 22.10 23.74
N LEU A 271 -4.35 22.44 22.53
CA LEU A 271 -4.06 23.81 22.09
C LEU A 271 -5.30 24.68 21.82
N GLY A 272 -6.50 24.08 21.86
CA GLY A 272 -7.79 24.77 21.65
C GLY A 272 -8.06 25.09 20.19
N VAL A 273 -7.67 24.21 19.28
CA VAL A 273 -7.93 24.33 17.84
C VAL A 273 -9.35 23.86 17.53
N ASP A 274 -10.07 24.63 16.73
CA ASP A 274 -11.43 24.31 16.27
C ASP A 274 -11.44 23.46 14.98
N GLY A 275 -12.58 22.82 14.68
CA GLY A 275 -12.79 22.09 13.42
C GLY A 275 -12.05 20.75 13.33
N LEU A 276 -11.66 20.18 14.47
CA LEU A 276 -10.94 18.91 14.55
C LEU A 276 -11.77 17.71 14.08
N ASP A 277 -13.10 17.81 14.13
CA ASP A 277 -14.05 16.82 13.62
C ASP A 277 -13.92 16.57 12.10
N ARG A 278 -13.36 17.54 11.36
CA ARG A 278 -13.14 17.46 9.91
C ARG A 278 -11.90 16.66 9.53
N PHE A 279 -11.01 16.37 10.47
CA PHE A 279 -9.80 15.59 10.18
C PHE A 279 -10.15 14.14 9.78
N PRO A 280 -9.26 13.46 9.03
CA PRO A 280 -9.44 12.05 8.69
C PRO A 280 -9.70 11.18 9.92
N GLU A 281 -10.52 10.14 9.77
CA GLU A 281 -10.89 9.21 10.86
C GLU A 281 -9.65 8.61 11.53
N GLU A 282 -8.65 8.27 10.72
CA GLU A 282 -7.39 7.66 11.13
C GLU A 282 -6.62 8.60 12.07
N PHE A 283 -6.52 9.88 11.72
CA PHE A 283 -5.86 10.90 12.53
C PHE A 283 -6.63 11.20 13.82
N ARG A 284 -7.96 11.29 13.74
CA ARG A 284 -8.83 11.53 14.90
C ARG A 284 -8.83 10.37 15.90
N ALA A 285 -8.79 9.13 15.40
CA ALA A 285 -8.82 7.94 16.23
C ALA A 285 -7.47 7.67 16.92
N GLY A 286 -6.37 8.14 16.34
CA GLY A 286 -5.02 7.86 16.80
C GLY A 286 -4.58 6.43 16.48
N MET A 287 -3.27 6.21 16.39
CA MET A 287 -2.74 4.93 15.89
C MET A 287 -3.09 3.73 16.78
N ALA A 288 -3.19 3.93 18.11
CA ALA A 288 -3.55 2.87 19.05
C ALA A 288 -4.89 2.20 18.69
N ALA A 289 -5.89 3.01 18.30
CA ALA A 289 -7.20 2.52 17.88
C ALA A 289 -7.17 1.83 16.51
N ARG A 290 -6.18 2.16 15.66
CA ARG A 290 -6.03 1.62 14.30
C ARG A 290 -5.17 0.36 14.24
N GLU A 291 -4.23 0.19 15.17
CA GLU A 291 -3.25 -0.91 15.19
C GLU A 291 -3.84 -2.31 14.99
N PRO A 292 -4.99 -2.70 15.58
CA PRO A 292 -5.58 -4.02 15.33
C PRO A 292 -5.89 -4.32 13.87
N ALA A 293 -6.19 -3.30 13.06
CA ALA A 293 -6.41 -3.43 11.62
C ALA A 293 -5.09 -3.43 10.84
N LEU A 294 -4.07 -2.69 11.31
CA LEU A 294 -2.75 -2.59 10.68
C LEU A 294 -1.91 -3.87 10.86
N SER A 295 -2.21 -4.65 11.89
CA SER A 295 -1.43 -5.80 12.33
C SER A 295 -2.36 -7.00 12.64
N PRO A 296 -3.17 -7.49 11.67
CA PRO A 296 -4.21 -8.47 11.94
C PRO A 296 -3.64 -9.82 12.39
N GLY A 297 -4.31 -10.43 13.37
CA GLY A 297 -3.92 -11.73 13.93
C GLY A 297 -2.80 -11.66 14.97
N ARG A 298 -2.27 -10.47 15.26
CA ARG A 298 -1.34 -10.26 16.37
C ARG A 298 -2.14 -9.92 17.62
N ALA A 299 -1.87 -10.63 18.73
CA ALA A 299 -2.16 -10.04 20.02
C ALA A 299 -1.39 -8.72 20.09
N THR A 300 -2.03 -7.64 20.52
CA THR A 300 -1.31 -6.41 20.82
C THR A 300 -0.41 -6.69 22.02
N GLU A 301 0.77 -7.23 21.74
CA GLU A 301 1.94 -7.12 22.60
C GLU A 301 1.97 -5.70 23.16
N PRO A 302 2.06 -5.52 24.49
CA PRO A 302 1.79 -4.24 25.09
C PRO A 302 2.70 -3.19 24.48
N TRP A 303 2.08 -2.13 23.98
CA TRP A 303 2.80 -0.93 23.58
C TRP A 303 3.66 -0.46 24.76
N THR A 304 4.72 0.26 24.43
CA THR A 304 5.67 0.78 25.41
C THR A 304 5.45 2.29 25.58
N ALA A 305 5.76 2.81 26.77
CA ALA A 305 5.74 4.24 27.01
C ALA A 305 6.58 4.98 25.93
N PRO A 306 6.14 6.15 25.45
CA PRO A 306 5.00 6.94 25.92
C PRO A 306 3.66 6.60 25.25
N PHE A 307 3.59 5.54 24.46
CA PHE A 307 2.37 5.17 23.73
C PHE A 307 1.41 4.31 24.56
N THR A 308 1.71 4.10 25.84
CA THR A 308 0.87 3.39 26.79
C THR A 308 -0.11 4.32 27.50
N GLY A 309 -1.34 3.86 27.73
CA GLY A 309 -2.33 4.55 28.56
C GLY A 309 -3.33 5.39 27.76
N THR A 310 -4.22 6.08 28.48
CA THR A 310 -5.34 6.84 27.91
C THR A 310 -5.04 8.33 27.70
N GLU A 311 -3.94 8.84 28.27
CA GLU A 311 -3.64 10.28 28.24
C GLU A 311 -2.93 10.75 26.95
N GLY A 312 -2.55 9.81 26.07
CA GLY A 312 -2.05 10.08 24.72
C GLY A 312 -0.74 10.87 24.65
N VAL A 313 -0.23 11.02 23.43
CA VAL A 313 0.90 11.91 23.11
C VAL A 313 0.35 13.11 22.37
N HIS A 314 0.63 14.34 22.81
CA HIS A 314 0.13 15.57 22.19
C HIS A 314 1.06 16.08 21.08
N ALA A 315 2.37 15.93 21.26
CA ALA A 315 3.34 16.39 20.27
C ALA A 315 4.60 15.54 20.26
N VAL A 316 5.33 15.61 19.16
CA VAL A 316 6.68 15.06 19.03
C VAL A 316 7.64 16.13 18.52
N LEU A 317 8.70 16.38 19.28
CA LEU A 317 9.87 17.13 18.79
C LEU A 317 10.90 16.15 18.28
N MET A 318 11.25 16.25 17.00
CA MET A 318 12.23 15.38 16.36
C MET A 318 13.49 16.18 16.06
N VAL A 319 14.58 15.82 16.73
CA VAL A 319 15.89 16.42 16.54
C VAL A 319 16.78 15.41 15.85
N SER A 320 17.51 15.82 14.82
CA SER A 320 18.58 15.01 14.24
C SER A 320 19.83 15.85 14.04
N ALA A 321 21.00 15.21 14.11
CA ALA A 321 22.28 15.89 13.91
C ALA A 321 23.34 14.98 13.28
N THR A 322 24.39 15.61 12.76
CA THR A 322 25.55 14.91 12.17
C THR A 322 26.36 14.12 13.20
N ASN A 323 26.37 14.56 14.46
CA ASN A 323 27.05 13.85 15.54
C ASN A 323 26.30 13.92 16.89
N PRO A 324 26.61 13.00 17.83
CA PRO A 324 25.94 12.92 19.11
C PRO A 324 26.11 14.14 20.03
N ASP A 325 27.22 14.88 19.94
CA ASP A 325 27.50 16.02 20.82
C ASP A 325 26.59 17.21 20.48
N ILE A 326 26.45 17.51 19.18
CA ILE A 326 25.52 18.53 18.68
C ILE A 326 24.09 18.15 19.09
N LEU A 327 23.71 16.88 18.88
CA LEU A 327 22.40 16.38 19.25
C LEU A 327 22.15 16.57 20.75
N GLY A 328 23.08 16.14 21.60
CA GLY A 328 22.98 16.25 23.05
C GLY A 328 22.87 17.69 23.53
N ALA A 329 23.60 18.63 22.91
CA ALA A 329 23.49 20.05 23.23
C ALA A 329 22.10 20.62 22.93
N VAL A 330 21.56 20.33 21.73
CA VAL A 330 20.23 20.79 21.31
C VAL A 330 19.13 20.16 22.17
N VAL A 331 19.21 18.86 22.44
CA VAL A 331 18.24 18.16 23.28
C VAL A 331 18.22 18.71 24.69
N ARG A 332 19.39 19.02 25.28
CA ARG A 332 19.47 19.63 26.62
C ARG A 332 18.79 21.00 26.68
N GLU A 333 19.00 21.82 25.66
CA GLU A 333 18.36 23.12 25.53
C GLU A 333 16.84 23.00 25.40
N LEU A 334 16.35 22.07 24.56
CA LEU A 334 14.93 21.82 24.38
C LEU A 334 14.27 21.28 25.67
N ARG A 335 14.93 20.37 26.39
CA ARG A 335 14.47 19.89 27.69
C ARG A 335 14.33 21.04 28.70
N ALA A 336 15.34 21.90 28.79
CA ALA A 336 15.30 23.08 29.66
C ALA A 336 14.14 24.02 29.29
N GLY A 337 13.90 24.23 27.98
CA GLY A 337 12.76 25.03 27.50
C GLY A 337 11.40 24.42 27.86
N VAL A 338 11.26 23.09 27.79
CA VAL A 338 10.05 22.40 28.25
C VAL A 338 9.86 22.56 29.76
N THR A 339 10.91 22.35 30.56
CA THR A 339 10.85 22.53 32.02
C THR A 339 10.48 23.97 32.39
N ALA A 340 11.05 24.97 31.72
CA ALA A 340 10.78 26.37 31.99
C ALA A 340 9.34 26.80 31.64
N ALA A 341 8.68 26.11 30.71
CA ALA A 341 7.30 26.41 30.34
C ALA A 341 6.28 26.07 31.43
N GLY A 342 6.56 25.09 32.30
CA GLY A 342 5.71 24.72 33.45
C GLY A 342 4.36 24.07 33.13
N GLY A 343 3.97 23.96 31.85
CA GLY A 343 2.71 23.34 31.39
C GLY A 343 2.87 22.39 30.19
N VAL A 344 4.11 21.97 29.94
CA VAL A 344 4.49 20.98 28.93
C VAL A 344 5.35 19.92 29.60
N GLU A 345 5.03 18.66 29.37
CA GLU A 345 5.73 17.53 29.99
C GLU A 345 6.34 16.62 28.92
N ILE A 346 7.54 16.11 29.18
CA ILE A 346 8.15 15.07 28.35
C ILE A 346 7.69 13.72 28.87
N THR A 347 6.80 13.04 28.14
CA THR A 347 6.24 11.74 28.52
C THR A 347 7.13 10.58 28.13
N GLY A 348 8.03 10.77 27.15
CA GLY A 348 8.95 9.74 26.71
C GLY A 348 9.98 10.24 25.73
N THR A 349 10.92 9.37 25.40
CA THR A 349 11.98 9.66 24.44
C THR A 349 12.28 8.42 23.60
N SER A 350 12.56 8.61 22.33
CA SER A 350 13.14 7.57 21.46
C SER A 350 14.45 8.09 20.87
N GLU A 351 15.49 7.26 20.92
CA GLU A 351 16.81 7.58 20.38
C GLU A 351 17.12 6.72 19.17
N GLY A 352 17.44 7.37 18.05
CA GLY A 352 17.80 6.73 16.81
C GLY A 352 19.27 6.92 16.49
N ARG A 353 19.90 5.89 15.92
CA ARG A 353 21.27 5.96 15.39
C ARG A 353 21.34 5.22 14.07
N ARG A 354 22.05 5.81 13.10
CA ARG A 354 22.36 5.10 11.87
C ARG A 354 23.28 3.94 12.17
N LEU A 355 22.93 2.76 11.66
CA LEU A 355 23.80 1.59 11.70
C LEU A 355 24.65 1.54 10.43
N ARG A 356 25.84 0.98 10.56
CA ARG A 356 26.75 0.76 9.44
C ARG A 356 27.33 -0.64 9.54
N GLU A 357 27.36 -1.33 8.41
CA GLU A 357 28.16 -2.54 8.27
C GLU A 357 29.67 -2.19 8.21
N PRO A 358 30.58 -3.11 8.56
CA PRO A 358 31.98 -3.02 8.16
C PRO A 358 32.10 -2.80 6.64
N GLY A 359 32.47 -1.58 6.22
CA GLY A 359 32.45 -1.15 4.81
C GLY A 359 31.70 0.17 4.58
N GLY A 360 30.91 0.62 5.55
CA GLY A 360 30.37 1.98 5.60
C GLY A 360 28.95 2.16 5.05
N THR A 361 28.36 1.13 4.44
CA THR A 361 26.96 1.13 3.98
C THR A 361 26.00 1.29 5.16
N PHE A 362 25.01 2.17 5.02
CA PHE A 362 23.97 2.33 6.04
C PHE A 362 22.95 1.20 5.94
N ILE A 363 22.65 0.57 7.09
CA ILE A 363 21.79 -0.61 7.16
C ILE A 363 20.70 -0.46 8.23
N GLU A 364 19.69 -1.33 8.17
CA GLU A 364 18.78 -1.63 9.28
C GLU A 364 19.23 -2.90 10.04
N HIS A 365 18.51 -3.32 11.09
CA HIS A 365 18.98 -4.37 12.00
C HIS A 365 19.00 -5.78 11.42
N PHE A 366 18.20 -6.08 10.40
CA PHE A 366 18.32 -7.36 9.72
C PHE A 366 19.60 -7.41 8.88
N GLY A 367 20.20 -6.28 8.51
CA GLY A 367 21.47 -6.13 7.81
C GLY A 367 21.34 -5.66 6.36
N PHE A 368 20.21 -5.07 5.96
CA PHE A 368 19.97 -4.58 4.60
C PHE A 368 20.17 -3.07 4.50
N ALA A 369 20.70 -2.62 3.37
CA ALA A 369 20.73 -1.21 3.04
C ALA A 369 19.32 -0.63 2.93
N ASP A 370 19.06 0.48 3.64
CA ASP A 370 17.74 1.12 3.68
C ASP A 370 17.80 2.59 3.21
N GLY A 371 16.63 3.16 2.90
CA GLY A 371 16.46 4.54 2.44
C GLY A 371 16.71 4.76 0.93
N LEU A 372 16.82 3.69 0.15
CA LEU A 372 17.22 3.74 -1.27
C LEU A 372 16.09 4.17 -2.20
N SER A 373 14.91 3.55 -2.08
CA SER A 373 13.75 3.86 -2.94
C SER A 373 12.87 4.93 -2.29
N THR A 374 13.28 6.19 -2.42
CA THR A 374 12.48 7.34 -2.00
C THR A 374 11.87 8.01 -3.23
N PRO A 375 10.55 8.29 -3.24
CA PRO A 375 9.91 9.04 -4.32
C PRO A 375 10.56 10.41 -4.54
N LEU A 376 10.60 10.84 -5.81
CA LEU A 376 11.10 12.18 -6.19
C LEU A 376 9.91 13.14 -6.33
N VAL A 377 10.06 14.36 -5.81
CA VAL A 377 8.98 15.36 -5.76
C VAL A 377 9.17 16.44 -6.82
N GLU A 378 8.15 16.68 -7.63
CA GLU A 378 8.14 17.75 -8.62
C GLU A 378 8.32 19.13 -7.95
N GLY A 379 9.23 19.94 -8.50
CA GLY A 379 9.51 21.29 -8.00
C GLY A 379 10.50 21.32 -6.84
N TYR A 380 10.94 20.15 -6.35
CA TYR A 380 11.98 20.03 -5.33
C TYR A 380 13.17 19.19 -5.82
N ASP A 381 12.90 17.98 -6.30
CA ASP A 381 13.93 17.06 -6.80
C ASP A 381 14.22 17.25 -8.29
N ARG A 382 15.38 16.76 -8.72
CA ARG A 382 15.77 16.65 -10.13
C ARG A 382 15.53 15.22 -10.59
N GLY A 383 14.83 15.05 -11.71
CA GLY A 383 14.54 13.73 -12.29
C GLY A 383 13.81 13.86 -13.62
N ALA A 384 13.63 12.74 -14.31
CA ALA A 384 12.78 12.69 -15.50
C ALA A 384 11.31 13.00 -15.12
N PRO A 385 10.55 13.75 -15.93
CA PRO A 385 9.17 14.14 -15.58
C PRO A 385 8.27 12.98 -15.15
N GLU A 386 8.42 11.81 -15.78
CA GLU A 386 7.68 10.59 -15.48
C GLU A 386 8.02 9.99 -14.10
N ASP A 387 9.15 10.35 -13.49
CA ASP A 387 9.58 9.86 -12.17
C ASP A 387 9.22 10.81 -11.04
N LEU A 388 8.89 12.07 -11.36
CA LEU A 388 8.50 13.09 -10.39
C LEU A 388 7.03 12.95 -10.00
N LEU A 389 6.73 12.88 -8.71
CA LEU A 389 5.37 12.93 -8.18
C LEU A 389 4.94 14.38 -7.96
N PRO A 390 3.65 14.70 -8.19
CA PRO A 390 3.09 15.97 -7.75
C PRO A 390 3.29 16.15 -6.24
N PRO A 391 3.65 17.35 -5.78
CA PRO A 391 3.93 17.61 -4.36
C PRO A 391 2.70 17.40 -3.46
N GLY A 392 1.47 17.44 -4.00
CA GLY A 392 0.25 17.17 -3.25
C GLY A 392 0.11 15.74 -2.74
N GLU A 393 0.93 14.79 -3.21
CA GLU A 393 1.02 13.46 -2.57
C GLU A 393 1.58 13.51 -1.15
N PHE A 394 2.31 14.58 -0.81
CA PHE A 394 3.02 14.71 0.47
C PHE A 394 2.77 16.04 1.18
N VAL A 395 2.29 17.06 0.45
CA VAL A 395 2.09 18.42 0.98
C VAL A 395 0.62 18.80 0.83
N LEU A 396 -0.06 18.96 1.96
CA LEU A 396 -1.48 19.28 2.04
C LEU A 396 -1.80 20.60 1.32
N GLY A 397 -2.96 20.62 0.66
CA GLY A 397 -3.44 21.77 -0.11
C GLY A 397 -2.84 21.90 -1.52
N LEU A 398 -1.83 21.12 -1.88
CA LEU A 398 -1.28 21.05 -3.24
C LEU A 398 -1.94 19.94 -4.07
N PRO A 399 -1.90 20.01 -5.42
CA PRO A 399 -2.48 18.98 -6.29
C PRO A 399 -1.68 17.67 -6.23
N ASP A 400 -2.38 16.55 -6.10
CA ASP A 400 -1.84 15.19 -6.12
C ASP A 400 -1.89 14.56 -7.53
N VAL A 401 -1.59 13.26 -7.67
CA VAL A 401 -1.57 12.52 -8.95
C VAL A 401 -2.92 12.48 -9.66
N ASP A 402 -4.01 12.61 -8.92
CA ASP A 402 -5.38 12.65 -9.43
C ASP A 402 -5.84 14.11 -9.68
N GLY A 403 -5.02 15.09 -9.32
CA GLY A 403 -5.34 16.52 -9.40
C GLY A 403 -6.17 17.01 -8.21
N ASP A 404 -6.44 16.12 -7.25
CA ASP A 404 -7.13 16.44 -6.01
C ASP A 404 -6.20 17.16 -5.04
N ARG A 405 -6.79 17.80 -4.02
CA ARG A 405 -6.06 18.50 -2.97
C ARG A 405 -6.41 17.91 -1.63
N ALA A 406 -5.51 17.06 -1.12
CA ALA A 406 -5.64 16.51 0.23
C ALA A 406 -5.76 17.65 1.25
N GLY A 407 -6.67 17.50 2.21
CA GLY A 407 -6.91 18.49 3.24
C GLY A 407 -7.71 19.73 2.80
N ARG A 408 -8.31 19.77 1.59
CA ARG A 408 -9.15 20.90 1.14
C ARG A 408 -10.33 21.25 2.06
N GLU A 409 -10.80 20.26 2.82
CA GLU A 409 -11.95 20.37 3.74
C GLU A 409 -11.51 20.78 5.15
N LEU A 410 -10.20 20.77 5.41
CA LEU A 410 -9.60 21.12 6.70
C LEU A 410 -9.39 22.64 6.79
N PRO A 411 -9.28 23.20 8.01
CA PRO A 411 -8.99 24.63 8.18
C PRO A 411 -7.68 25.00 7.46
N ALA A 412 -7.78 25.78 6.39
CA ALA A 412 -6.65 26.08 5.51
C ALA A 412 -5.47 26.68 6.25
N ASP A 413 -5.72 27.53 7.25
CA ASP A 413 -4.67 28.18 8.05
C ASP A 413 -3.90 27.19 8.93
N LEU A 414 -4.48 26.03 9.25
CA LEU A 414 -3.87 25.00 10.10
C LEU A 414 -3.05 23.97 9.31
N VAL A 415 -3.52 23.61 8.12
CA VAL A 415 -2.95 22.49 7.35
C VAL A 415 -2.19 22.92 6.11
N ARG A 416 -2.23 24.20 5.75
CA ARG A 416 -1.51 24.74 4.58
C ARG A 416 -0.04 24.34 4.65
N HIS A 417 0.42 23.72 3.56
CA HIS A 417 1.80 23.27 3.38
C HIS A 417 2.31 22.28 4.45
N GLY A 418 1.39 21.72 5.24
CA GLY A 418 1.69 20.66 6.18
C GLY A 418 1.68 19.28 5.53
N SER A 419 1.89 18.26 6.34
CA SER A 419 1.81 16.85 5.98
C SER A 419 1.34 16.04 7.17
N PHE A 420 0.78 14.86 6.96
CA PHE A 420 0.71 13.87 8.03
C PHE A 420 2.04 13.13 8.15
N LEU A 421 2.36 12.72 9.38
CA LEU A 421 3.47 11.88 9.76
C LEU A 421 2.91 10.64 10.45
N VAL A 422 3.29 9.49 9.92
CA VAL A 422 3.10 8.19 10.55
C VAL A 422 4.35 7.88 11.36
N TYR A 423 4.19 7.65 12.66
CA TYR A 423 5.29 7.24 13.55
C TYR A 423 5.02 5.84 14.09
N ARG A 424 5.94 4.89 13.89
CA ARG A 424 5.90 3.56 14.52
C ARG A 424 7.24 3.19 15.11
N LYS A 425 7.25 2.75 16.37
CA LYS A 425 8.38 2.07 16.99
C LYS A 425 8.25 0.58 16.67
N LEU A 426 9.06 0.11 15.72
CA LEU A 426 9.04 -1.26 15.23
C LEU A 426 10.23 -2.03 15.79
N GLU A 427 10.01 -2.91 16.76
CA GLU A 427 11.04 -3.82 17.27
C GLU A 427 11.34 -4.90 16.23
N GLN A 428 12.61 -5.25 16.06
CA GLN A 428 13.08 -6.23 15.08
C GLN A 428 13.76 -7.42 15.80
N ASP A 429 13.19 -8.61 15.64
CA ASP A 429 13.75 -9.87 16.17
C ASP A 429 14.75 -10.44 15.14
N VAL A 430 16.00 -9.99 15.26
CA VAL A 430 17.10 -10.39 14.35
C VAL A 430 17.39 -11.88 14.44
N ALA A 431 17.26 -12.48 15.62
CA ALA A 431 17.46 -13.91 15.81
C ALA A 431 16.38 -14.72 15.09
N ALA A 432 15.10 -14.35 15.24
CA ALA A 432 14.00 -14.96 14.50
C ALA A 432 14.16 -14.82 12.99
N PHE A 433 14.66 -13.67 12.51
CA PHE A 433 14.94 -13.46 11.09
C PHE A 433 16.02 -14.43 10.61
N ARG A 434 17.15 -14.53 11.33
CA ARG A 434 18.25 -15.47 11.00
C ARG A 434 17.78 -16.93 11.01
N GLU A 435 16.99 -17.33 12.01
CA GLU A 435 16.38 -18.67 12.09
C GLU A 435 15.48 -18.95 10.87
N THR A 436 14.64 -17.98 10.49
CA THR A 436 13.73 -18.08 9.35
C THR A 436 14.49 -18.24 8.04
N VAL A 437 15.55 -17.45 7.84
CA VAL A 437 16.44 -17.54 6.67
C VAL A 437 17.16 -18.89 6.63
N ALA A 438 17.74 -19.32 7.75
CA ALA A 438 18.46 -20.59 7.83
C ALA A 438 17.57 -21.80 7.51
N ALA A 439 16.30 -21.75 7.91
CA ALA A 439 15.34 -22.83 7.66
C ALA A 439 15.07 -23.09 6.18
N VAL A 440 15.29 -22.09 5.30
CA VAL A 440 15.01 -22.20 3.86
C VAL A 440 16.23 -22.02 2.98
N ALA A 441 17.39 -21.68 3.56
CA ALA A 441 18.64 -21.43 2.84
C ALA A 441 19.01 -22.55 1.84
N GLY A 442 18.78 -23.82 2.20
CA GLY A 442 19.10 -24.96 1.34
C GLY A 442 18.31 -25.02 0.02
N HIS A 443 17.25 -24.23 -0.13
CA HIS A 443 16.50 -24.14 -1.38
C HIS A 443 17.03 -23.08 -2.36
N PHE A 444 18.02 -22.28 -1.96
CA PHE A 444 18.58 -21.21 -2.77
C PHE A 444 20.04 -21.52 -3.10
N ALA A 445 20.44 -21.31 -4.35
CA ALA A 445 21.80 -21.60 -4.81
C ALA A 445 22.87 -20.79 -4.04
N GLY A 446 22.60 -19.51 -3.73
CA GLY A 446 23.44 -18.67 -2.86
C GLY A 446 23.16 -18.83 -1.36
N GLY A 447 22.43 -19.87 -0.95
CA GLY A 447 22.18 -20.20 0.44
C GLY A 447 21.41 -19.12 1.20
N ALA A 448 21.86 -18.83 2.43
CA ALA A 448 21.19 -17.88 3.32
C ALA A 448 21.15 -16.45 2.77
N GLY A 449 22.14 -16.04 1.97
CA GLY A 449 22.19 -14.70 1.36
C GLY A 449 21.03 -14.48 0.39
N ASP A 450 20.86 -15.41 -0.54
CA ASP A 450 19.78 -15.36 -1.55
C ASP A 450 18.40 -15.53 -0.90
N ALA A 451 18.28 -16.42 0.09
CA ALA A 451 17.04 -16.59 0.85
C ALA A 451 16.60 -15.29 1.54
N ALA A 452 17.53 -14.64 2.24
CA ALA A 452 17.27 -13.36 2.90
C ALA A 452 16.93 -12.27 1.87
N ALA A 453 17.66 -12.22 0.76
CA ALA A 453 17.41 -11.27 -0.31
C ALA A 453 16.02 -11.47 -0.93
N ALA A 454 15.59 -12.71 -1.13
CA ALA A 454 14.27 -13.03 -1.68
C ALA A 454 13.12 -12.61 -0.75
N LEU A 455 13.29 -12.72 0.58
CA LEU A 455 12.30 -12.22 1.55
C LEU A 455 12.15 -10.69 1.52
N VAL A 456 13.27 -9.98 1.40
CA VAL A 456 13.27 -8.51 1.35
C VAL A 456 12.93 -7.98 -0.04
N GLY A 457 13.39 -8.66 -1.09
CA GLY A 457 13.38 -8.26 -2.50
C GLY A 457 14.57 -7.39 -2.93
N ARG A 458 15.66 -7.39 -2.14
CA ARG A 458 16.92 -6.68 -2.44
C ARG A 458 18.11 -7.45 -1.89
N GLY A 459 19.27 -7.28 -2.51
CA GLY A 459 20.54 -7.68 -1.91
C GLY A 459 20.86 -6.88 -0.65
N ARG A 460 21.80 -7.35 0.16
CA ARG A 460 22.27 -6.68 1.40
C ARG A 460 22.76 -5.25 1.15
N ASP A 461 23.44 -5.04 0.02
CA ASP A 461 23.92 -3.74 -0.44
C ASP A 461 22.82 -2.86 -1.06
N GLY A 462 21.58 -3.37 -1.14
CA GLY A 462 20.43 -2.67 -1.67
C GLY A 462 20.18 -2.82 -3.17
N ARG A 463 21.02 -3.57 -3.89
CA ARG A 463 20.81 -3.86 -5.31
C ARG A 463 19.48 -4.56 -5.54
N THR A 464 18.82 -4.22 -6.64
CA THR A 464 17.59 -4.88 -7.09
C THR A 464 17.88 -6.32 -7.48
N LEU A 465 16.92 -7.21 -7.24
CA LEU A 465 17.01 -8.61 -7.67
C LEU A 465 16.44 -8.77 -9.08
N ASP A 466 17.10 -9.60 -9.89
CA ASP A 466 16.52 -10.10 -11.13
C ASP A 466 15.44 -11.13 -10.78
N GLY A 467 14.21 -10.91 -11.23
CA GLY A 467 13.09 -11.80 -10.90
C GLY A 467 12.63 -11.73 -9.44
N CYS A 468 12.71 -10.56 -8.78
CA CYS A 468 12.26 -10.32 -7.40
C CYS A 468 10.90 -11.01 -7.10
N PRO A 469 10.81 -11.90 -6.09
CA PRO A 469 9.56 -12.57 -5.70
C PRO A 469 8.39 -11.58 -5.46
N VAL A 470 7.14 -11.98 -5.77
CA VAL A 470 5.95 -11.12 -5.55
C VAL A 470 5.69 -10.95 -4.06
N ALA A 471 5.95 -12.00 -3.27
CA ALA A 471 5.83 -11.93 -1.83
C ALA A 471 6.94 -11.10 -1.13
N SER A 472 7.99 -10.70 -1.85
CA SER A 472 9.07 -9.88 -1.29
C SER A 472 8.55 -8.56 -0.73
N HIS A 473 9.08 -8.17 0.42
CA HIS A 473 8.68 -6.97 1.13
C HIS A 473 8.65 -5.70 0.26
N VAL A 474 9.74 -5.41 -0.45
CA VAL A 474 9.79 -4.19 -1.31
C VAL A 474 8.81 -4.25 -2.47
N ARG A 475 8.49 -5.44 -2.99
CA ARG A 475 7.57 -5.62 -4.12
C ARG A 475 6.11 -5.51 -3.68
N ARG A 476 5.78 -5.98 -2.47
CA ARG A 476 4.48 -5.75 -1.85
C ARG A 476 4.29 -4.27 -1.49
N ALA A 477 5.30 -3.66 -0.88
CA ALA A 477 5.23 -2.26 -0.43
C ALA A 477 5.19 -1.25 -1.60
N ASN A 478 5.75 -1.60 -2.75
CA ASN A 478 5.65 -0.81 -3.99
C ASN A 478 5.60 -1.74 -5.21
N PRO A 479 4.39 -2.07 -5.68
CA PRO A 479 4.21 -3.05 -6.75
C PRO A 479 4.48 -2.50 -8.16
N LEU A 480 4.88 -1.23 -8.28
CA LEU A 480 5.24 -0.59 -9.55
C LEU A 480 4.11 -0.71 -10.59
N ASP A 481 4.33 -1.42 -11.69
CA ASP A 481 3.37 -1.65 -12.76
C ASP A 481 2.76 -3.07 -12.74
N THR A 482 3.03 -3.84 -11.69
CA THR A 482 2.63 -5.26 -11.62
C THR A 482 1.15 -5.48 -11.32
N LEU A 483 0.46 -4.48 -10.76
CA LEU A 483 -0.98 -4.55 -10.46
C LEU A 483 -1.84 -3.99 -11.60
N PRO A 484 -3.08 -4.51 -11.78
CA PRO A 484 -4.08 -3.89 -12.64
C PRO A 484 -4.30 -2.42 -12.26
N GLY A 485 -4.17 -1.48 -13.22
CA GLY A 485 -4.10 -0.03 -12.95
C GLY A 485 -2.70 0.56 -13.13
N GLY A 486 -1.69 -0.30 -13.27
CA GLY A 486 -0.32 0.06 -13.66
C GLY A 486 0.35 1.06 -12.71
N ARG A 487 1.38 1.74 -13.24
CA ARG A 487 2.22 2.65 -12.43
C ARG A 487 1.45 3.78 -11.75
N LYS A 488 0.31 4.23 -12.32
CA LYS A 488 -0.50 5.28 -11.70
C LYS A 488 -1.09 4.84 -10.35
N LEU A 489 -1.56 3.58 -10.26
CA LEU A 489 -2.07 3.02 -9.01
C LEU A 489 -0.98 3.05 -7.95
N SER A 490 0.19 2.47 -8.23
CA SER A 490 1.27 2.42 -7.23
C SER A 490 1.73 3.79 -6.77
N ARG A 491 1.77 4.77 -7.68
CA ARG A 491 2.21 6.15 -7.39
C ARG A 491 1.39 6.87 -6.32
N ARG A 492 0.07 6.63 -6.26
CA ARG A 492 -0.84 7.29 -5.29
C ARG A 492 -0.68 6.79 -3.85
N HIS A 493 0.00 5.66 -3.68
CA HIS A 493 0.19 4.97 -2.41
C HIS A 493 1.63 5.14 -1.88
N LEU A 494 2.50 5.80 -2.64
CA LEU A 494 3.89 6.03 -2.24
C LEU A 494 3.96 6.97 -1.03
N MET A 495 4.98 6.79 -0.21
CA MET A 495 5.22 7.56 1.01
C MET A 495 6.70 7.97 1.10
N LEU A 496 6.97 9.11 1.73
CA LEU A 496 8.34 9.57 1.97
C LEU A 496 8.85 9.04 3.32
N ARG A 497 9.66 7.98 3.30
CA ARG A 497 10.21 7.36 4.51
C ARG A 497 11.36 8.17 5.10
N ARG A 498 11.34 8.36 6.42
CA ARG A 498 12.28 9.16 7.23
C ARG A 498 12.76 8.42 8.48
N GLY A 499 12.64 7.10 8.48
CA GLY A 499 12.96 6.28 9.64
C GLY A 499 14.44 6.23 9.99
N ILE A 500 14.74 5.78 11.20
CA ILE A 500 16.10 5.59 11.70
C ILE A 500 16.13 4.39 12.68
N PRO A 501 17.16 3.52 12.62
CA PRO A 501 17.25 2.42 13.58
C PRO A 501 17.41 2.90 15.03
N TYR A 502 16.95 2.11 16.00
CA TYR A 502 17.18 2.31 17.43
C TYR A 502 17.78 1.04 18.05
N GLY A 503 18.45 1.20 19.19
CA GLY A 503 19.10 0.08 19.88
C GLY A 503 20.43 -0.37 19.25
N PRO A 504 21.16 -1.26 19.93
CA PRO A 504 22.47 -1.75 19.49
C PRO A 504 22.35 -2.69 18.29
N TYR A 505 23.25 -2.55 17.32
CA TYR A 505 23.40 -3.51 16.22
C TYR A 505 23.87 -4.86 16.75
N LEU A 506 23.27 -5.95 16.25
CA LEU A 506 23.71 -7.32 16.51
C LEU A 506 24.53 -7.82 15.31
N PRO A 507 25.87 -7.94 15.42
CA PRO A 507 26.71 -8.37 14.31
C PRO A 507 26.30 -9.74 13.73
N GLU A 508 26.62 -9.97 12.46
CA GLU A 508 26.35 -11.24 11.80
C GLU A 508 27.12 -12.39 12.45
N GLY A 509 26.44 -13.52 12.64
CA GLY A 509 27.02 -14.70 13.31
C GLY A 509 26.97 -14.68 14.84
N GLU A 510 26.71 -13.53 15.47
CA GLU A 510 26.57 -13.43 16.93
C GLU A 510 25.21 -14.00 17.40
N PRO A 511 25.15 -14.66 18.57
CA PRO A 511 23.92 -15.16 19.16
C PRO A 511 23.03 -13.99 19.63
N ASP A 512 21.74 -14.26 19.84
CA ASP A 512 20.84 -13.28 20.43
C ASP A 512 21.33 -12.82 21.80
N ASP A 513 21.46 -11.50 21.97
CA ASP A 513 21.91 -10.87 23.22
C ASP A 513 20.73 -10.37 24.08
N GLY A 514 19.49 -10.58 23.63
CA GLY A 514 18.26 -10.21 24.32
C GLY A 514 18.02 -8.70 24.42
N ARG A 515 18.76 -7.86 23.68
CA ARG A 515 18.62 -6.40 23.75
C ARG A 515 17.58 -5.90 22.76
N GLU A 516 16.73 -4.97 23.21
CA GLU A 516 15.73 -4.33 22.35
C GLU A 516 16.40 -3.52 21.22
N ARG A 517 15.94 -3.74 19.99
CA ARG A 517 16.44 -3.09 18.79
C ARG A 517 15.35 -3.01 17.72
N GLY A 518 15.48 -2.08 16.81
CA GLY A 518 14.58 -2.03 15.66
C GLY A 518 14.62 -0.71 14.91
N LEU A 519 13.48 -0.32 14.35
CA LEU A 519 13.33 0.85 13.50
C LEU A 519 12.32 1.83 14.11
N LEU A 520 12.73 3.09 14.27
CA LEU A 520 11.78 4.19 14.40
C LEU A 520 11.31 4.50 12.98
N PHE A 521 10.21 3.87 12.56
CA PHE A 521 9.62 4.05 11.25
C PHE A 521 8.87 5.38 11.22
N LEU A 522 9.28 6.25 10.30
CA LEU A 522 8.63 7.52 10.04
C LEU A 522 8.24 7.57 8.56
N ALA A 523 7.00 7.92 8.26
CA ALA A 523 6.54 8.14 6.89
C ALA A 523 5.73 9.43 6.77
N VAL A 524 6.11 10.27 5.82
CA VAL A 524 5.42 11.51 5.46
C VAL A 524 4.43 11.20 4.34
N VAL A 525 3.17 11.55 4.55
CA VAL A 525 2.03 11.25 3.67
C VAL A 525 1.04 12.43 3.62
N GLY A 526 0.44 12.67 2.46
CA GLY A 526 -0.66 13.62 2.30
C GLY A 526 -2.02 13.04 2.73
N ASP A 527 -2.16 11.71 2.71
CA ASP A 527 -3.37 10.99 3.09
C ASP A 527 -3.01 9.67 3.79
N ILE A 528 -3.25 9.60 5.11
CA ILE A 528 -2.91 8.46 5.96
C ILE A 528 -3.56 7.17 5.45
N ARG A 529 -4.85 7.25 5.07
CA ARG A 529 -5.64 6.10 4.66
C ARG A 529 -5.20 5.60 3.31
N ARG A 530 -5.10 6.51 2.33
CA ARG A 530 -4.74 6.17 0.94
C ARG A 530 -3.31 5.69 0.84
N GLN A 531 -2.38 6.19 1.65
CA GLN A 531 -0.97 5.82 1.56
C GLN A 531 -0.61 4.75 2.59
N PHE A 532 -0.36 5.14 3.84
CA PHE A 532 0.20 4.22 4.82
C PHE A 532 -0.75 3.07 5.19
N GLU A 533 -2.00 3.36 5.59
CA GLU A 533 -2.91 2.28 6.02
C GLU A 533 -3.21 1.34 4.86
N PHE A 534 -3.47 1.86 3.66
CA PHE A 534 -3.73 1.02 2.47
C PHE A 534 -2.57 0.09 2.16
N VAL A 535 -1.33 0.59 2.11
CA VAL A 535 -0.16 -0.28 1.89
C VAL A 535 -0.09 -1.34 2.99
N GLN A 536 -0.22 -0.93 4.25
CA GLN A 536 -0.10 -1.83 5.39
C GLN A 536 -1.19 -2.91 5.42
N THR A 537 -2.46 -2.58 5.14
CA THR A 537 -3.59 -3.51 5.24
C THR A 537 -3.83 -4.29 3.95
N GLU A 538 -3.84 -3.61 2.80
CA GLU A 538 -4.27 -4.19 1.52
C GLU A 538 -3.12 -4.83 0.74
N TRP A 539 -1.87 -4.39 0.98
CA TRP A 539 -0.72 -4.94 0.27
C TRP A 539 0.17 -5.79 1.15
N MET A 540 0.39 -5.39 2.40
CA MET A 540 1.27 -6.13 3.30
C MET A 540 0.52 -7.20 4.08
N ALA A 541 -0.64 -6.88 4.66
CA ALA A 541 -1.42 -7.82 5.45
C ALA A 541 -2.43 -8.67 4.65
N ASP A 542 -2.59 -8.41 3.35
CA ASP A 542 -3.41 -9.22 2.44
C ASP A 542 -2.66 -9.47 1.11
N GLY A 543 -2.64 -10.72 0.67
CA GLY A 543 -1.99 -11.17 -0.57
C GLY A 543 -2.96 -11.27 -1.75
N ASN A 544 -4.24 -10.99 -1.56
CA ASN A 544 -5.27 -11.26 -2.56
C ASN A 544 -5.07 -10.46 -3.84
N VAL A 545 -4.68 -9.18 -3.74
CA VAL A 545 -4.37 -8.34 -4.91
C VAL A 545 -3.18 -8.85 -5.72
N PHE A 546 -2.32 -9.67 -5.10
CA PHE A 546 -1.18 -10.33 -5.71
C PHE A 546 -1.48 -11.76 -6.18
N GLY A 547 -2.73 -12.22 -6.10
CA GLY A 547 -3.10 -13.60 -6.43
C GLY A 547 -2.62 -14.64 -5.41
N ARG A 548 -2.33 -14.20 -4.17
CA ARG A 548 -1.78 -15.04 -3.09
C ARG A 548 -2.79 -15.36 -1.97
N GLY A 549 -4.06 -14.99 -2.14
CA GLY A 549 -5.09 -15.17 -1.11
C GLY A 549 -4.73 -14.45 0.19
N GLY A 550 -5.04 -15.03 1.34
CA GLY A 550 -4.77 -14.42 2.65
C GLY A 550 -3.31 -14.44 3.12
N GLU A 551 -2.34 -14.55 2.21
CA GLU A 551 -0.91 -14.56 2.54
C GLU A 551 -0.40 -13.17 2.94
N GLN A 552 0.23 -13.06 4.10
CA GLN A 552 0.81 -11.81 4.62
C GLN A 552 2.30 -11.67 4.26
N ASP A 553 2.80 -10.44 4.25
CA ASP A 553 4.22 -10.14 4.14
C ASP A 553 4.97 -10.72 5.36
N VAL A 554 6.20 -11.20 5.12
CA VAL A 554 7.02 -11.89 6.13
C VAL A 554 7.32 -11.02 7.37
N PHE A 555 7.35 -9.69 7.23
CA PHE A 555 7.58 -8.78 8.34
C PHE A 555 6.28 -8.32 9.02
N THR A 556 5.12 -8.58 8.41
CA THR A 556 3.80 -8.20 8.98
C THR A 556 3.07 -9.37 9.64
N THR A 557 3.31 -10.60 9.19
CA THR A 557 2.67 -11.80 9.73
C THR A 557 2.84 -11.94 11.24
N ALA A 558 1.79 -12.37 11.93
CA ALA A 558 1.81 -12.68 13.36
C ALA A 558 2.69 -13.89 13.71
N GLY A 559 3.19 -14.61 12.70
CA GLY A 559 3.86 -15.89 12.88
C GLY A 559 2.92 -16.96 13.43
N GLY A 560 3.50 -18.07 13.89
CA GLY A 560 2.79 -19.20 14.49
C GLY A 560 2.96 -20.51 13.70
N PRO A 561 2.38 -21.61 14.20
CA PRO A 561 2.64 -22.96 13.66
C PRO A 561 2.19 -23.16 12.21
N HIS A 562 1.27 -22.32 11.72
CA HIS A 562 0.73 -22.41 10.36
C HIS A 562 1.08 -21.18 9.50
N ALA A 563 1.82 -20.21 10.05
CA ALA A 563 2.20 -19.02 9.30
C ALA A 563 3.32 -19.35 8.31
N ARG A 564 3.06 -19.08 7.03
CA ARG A 564 3.99 -19.33 5.92
C ARG A 564 3.88 -18.24 4.87
N VAL A 565 5.01 -17.93 4.24
CA VAL A 565 5.11 -17.02 3.10
C VAL A 565 5.66 -17.81 1.91
N LEU A 566 5.11 -17.60 0.72
CA LEU A 566 5.59 -18.27 -0.48
C LEU A 566 6.67 -17.42 -1.13
N VAL A 567 7.88 -17.95 -1.26
CA VAL A 567 8.93 -17.34 -2.09
C VAL A 567 8.93 -18.03 -3.45
N GLU A 568 8.71 -17.24 -4.50
CA GLU A 568 8.71 -17.73 -5.87
C GLU A 568 10.13 -18.01 -6.41
N GLY A 569 10.23 -18.97 -7.32
CA GLY A 569 11.46 -19.39 -7.98
C GLY A 569 11.20 -20.63 -8.84
N GLU A 570 12.24 -21.20 -9.46
CA GLU A 570 12.13 -22.46 -10.22
C GLU A 570 11.58 -23.61 -9.37
N SER A 571 11.88 -23.60 -8.07
CA SER A 571 11.29 -24.47 -7.06
C SER A 571 10.68 -23.58 -5.96
N PRO A 572 9.37 -23.28 -6.00
CA PRO A 572 8.73 -22.44 -4.99
C PRO A 572 8.84 -23.02 -3.58
N VAL A 573 9.08 -22.17 -2.58
CA VAL A 573 9.31 -22.58 -1.19
C VAL A 573 8.35 -21.87 -0.25
N HIS A 574 7.73 -22.61 0.66
CA HIS A 574 7.03 -22.03 1.80
C HIS A 574 7.99 -21.78 2.95
N VAL A 575 8.17 -20.52 3.30
CA VAL A 575 9.00 -20.06 4.42
C VAL A 575 8.16 -20.08 5.70
N PRO A 576 8.46 -20.95 6.67
CA PRO A 576 7.73 -20.99 7.93
C PRO A 576 8.12 -19.80 8.81
N VAL A 577 7.15 -19.05 9.31
CA VAL A 577 7.38 -17.92 10.22
C VAL A 577 6.89 -18.29 11.61
N ARG A 578 7.77 -18.79 12.46
CA ARG A 578 7.38 -19.34 13.78
C ARG A 578 6.93 -18.29 14.78
N ARG A 579 7.57 -17.11 14.74
CA ARG A 579 7.28 -15.94 15.56
C ARG A 579 7.41 -14.67 14.71
N PRO A 580 6.77 -13.56 15.10
CA PRO A 580 6.93 -12.28 14.43
C PRO A 580 8.39 -11.87 14.26
N LEU A 581 8.75 -11.40 13.06
CA LEU A 581 10.08 -10.82 12.82
C LEU A 581 10.14 -9.34 13.21
N VAL A 582 9.01 -8.63 13.07
CA VAL A 582 8.85 -7.23 13.47
C VAL A 582 7.64 -7.10 14.36
N THR A 583 7.70 -6.29 15.41
CA THR A 583 6.58 -6.04 16.35
C THR A 583 6.41 -4.53 16.58
N CYS A 584 5.19 -4.03 16.40
CA CYS A 584 4.87 -2.63 16.72
C CYS A 584 4.79 -2.46 18.24
N ARG A 585 5.68 -1.64 18.81
CA ARG A 585 5.76 -1.32 20.25
C ARG A 585 5.18 0.04 20.60
N GLY A 586 4.50 0.69 19.67
CA GLY A 586 3.87 1.99 19.86
C GLY A 586 3.98 2.85 18.63
N GLY A 587 3.12 3.85 18.56
CA GLY A 587 3.12 4.81 17.48
C GLY A 587 2.00 5.81 17.60
N GLU A 588 2.01 6.80 16.71
CA GLU A 588 0.96 7.81 16.61
C GLU A 588 0.96 8.44 15.22
N TYR A 589 -0.19 9.00 14.83
CA TYR A 589 -0.30 9.90 13.69
C TYR A 589 -0.16 11.36 14.13
N PHE A 590 0.75 12.08 13.49
CA PHE A 590 0.97 13.51 13.75
C PHE A 590 0.67 14.34 12.50
N LEU A 591 0.22 15.57 12.70
CA LEU A 591 0.26 16.63 11.70
C LEU A 591 1.59 17.36 11.85
N LEU A 592 2.34 17.46 10.76
CA LEU A 592 3.46 18.39 10.59
C LEU A 592 2.88 19.68 9.98
N PRO A 593 2.53 20.70 10.78
CA PRO A 593 1.99 21.95 10.23
C PRO A 593 3.07 22.67 9.42
N GLY A 594 2.63 23.45 8.42
CA GLY A 594 3.50 24.45 7.79
C GLY A 594 3.98 25.48 8.82
N LEU A 595 5.10 26.17 8.56
CA LEU A 595 5.72 27.06 9.56
C LEU A 595 4.83 28.27 9.89
N ALA A 596 4.06 28.79 8.93
CA ALA A 596 3.07 29.85 9.12
C ALA A 596 1.88 29.35 9.95
N ALA A 597 1.38 28.15 9.65
CA ALA A 597 0.33 27.51 10.45
C ALA A 597 0.79 27.30 11.89
N LEU A 598 2.03 26.84 12.08
CA LEU A 598 2.64 26.67 13.39
C LEU A 598 2.69 28.00 14.17
N ARG A 599 3.05 29.11 13.53
CA ARG A 599 3.03 30.45 14.14
C ARG A 599 1.63 30.95 14.47
N SER A 600 0.59 30.52 13.74
CA SER A 600 -0.79 30.90 14.08
C SER A 600 -1.37 30.14 15.28
N LEU A 601 -0.74 29.05 15.70
CA LEU A 601 -1.15 28.25 16.86
C LEU A 601 -0.68 28.83 18.19
N THR A 602 0.19 29.82 18.16
CA THR A 602 0.91 30.34 19.34
C THR A 602 0.28 31.60 19.89
#